data_AF-A0A6G8Q146-F1
#
_entry.id   AF-A0A6G8Q146-F1
#
_cell.length_a   1.000
_cell.length_b   1.000
_cell.length_c   1.000
_cell.angle_alpha   90.00
_cell.angle_beta   90.00
_cell.angle_gamma   90.00
#
_symmetry.space_group_name_H-M   'P 1'
#
loop_
_entity.id
_entity.type
_entity.pdbx_description
1 polymer ?
#
loop_
_entity_poly.entity_id
_entity_poly.type
_entity_poly.pdbx_seq_one_letter_code
_entity_poly.pdbx_strand_id
1 'polypeptide(L)'
;MLLLTSVMTRLYFTETSETMIFLLQKNGFSRYGGVLWRAGVHLTQRAMDGGFGLESGEFLERLKREVIGHPALVHPFLERFGEGDVSEEGVRTFAIQYYRHVRVSRLYLASLISNCGYDEPLQLALAEILLDEYGHLNPDETHPALYRRFLRALDITEEEWEAPRTLPEIELYVSRHRELTRDPDVRLGLGALGPASEWPVPPIYVKLSEGLKKAAGLPSEALEIFTSHVTMDVTHARIMMDAIAPYAEDEEGQRKVRDGTMASLDARCVMLDGLYRAVYGEPAPLPSGPAVGAANS
;
A
#
# COMPACT_ATOMS: atom_id res chain seq x y z
N MET A 1 26.28 -14.40 -56.81
CA MET A 1 25.43 -14.73 -55.65
C MET A 1 24.53 -13.52 -55.41
N LEU A 2 23.49 -13.35 -56.25
CA LEU A 2 22.04 -13.46 -55.95
C LEU A 2 21.54 -12.37 -54.97
N LEU A 3 20.97 -11.24 -55.45
CA LEU A 3 19.54 -10.94 -55.78
C LEU A 3 18.62 -10.97 -54.53
N LEU A 4 18.10 -9.84 -54.02
CA LEU A 4 16.94 -9.00 -54.43
C LEU A 4 15.60 -9.37 -53.72
N THR A 5 14.84 -8.31 -53.42
CA THR A 5 13.36 -8.17 -53.25
C THR A 5 12.64 -8.49 -51.92
N SER A 6 12.13 -7.40 -51.32
CA SER A 6 10.78 -7.13 -50.75
C SER A 6 9.72 -8.24 -50.76
N VAL A 7 8.92 -8.35 -49.68
CA VAL A 7 7.43 -8.39 -49.70
C VAL A 7 6.86 -8.15 -48.27
N MET A 8 5.91 -7.23 -48.17
CA MET A 8 4.96 -7.06 -47.05
C MET A 8 4.05 -8.30 -46.92
N THR A 9 3.85 -8.81 -45.70
CA THR A 9 2.61 -9.55 -45.38
C THR A 9 2.09 -9.10 -44.03
N ARG A 10 0.95 -8.40 -44.09
CA ARG A 10 0.05 -8.14 -42.97
C ARG A 10 -0.69 -9.45 -42.68
N LEU A 11 -0.55 -10.01 -41.49
CA LEU A 11 -1.38 -11.13 -41.02
C LEU A 11 -1.87 -10.81 -39.61
N TYR A 12 -3.19 -10.64 -39.50
CA TYR A 12 -3.96 -10.66 -38.27
C TYR A 12 -4.08 -12.12 -37.79
N PHE A 13 -3.75 -12.40 -36.51
CA PHE A 13 -4.14 -13.60 -35.74
C PHE A 13 -3.93 -13.22 -34.26
N THR A 14 -4.95 -12.86 -33.47
CA THR A 14 -5.85 -13.71 -32.67
C THR A 14 -5.19 -14.94 -32.04
N GLU A 15 -5.17 -14.92 -30.69
CA GLU A 15 -5.22 -16.05 -29.75
C GLU A 15 -4.04 -17.03 -29.64
N THR A 16 -3.33 -16.93 -28.51
CA THR A 16 -3.20 -17.92 -27.41
C THR A 16 -1.79 -17.94 -26.80
N SER A 17 -1.78 -17.96 -25.47
CA SER A 17 -0.70 -17.66 -24.53
C SER A 17 0.37 -18.77 -24.37
N GLU A 18 0.40 -19.78 -25.22
CA GLU A 18 1.27 -20.94 -25.00
C GLU A 18 2.65 -20.86 -25.68
N THR A 19 2.79 -20.09 -26.76
CA THR A 19 4.05 -20.11 -27.54
C THR A 19 5.17 -19.27 -26.91
N MET A 20 4.85 -18.33 -26.03
CA MET A 20 5.86 -17.51 -25.33
C MET A 20 6.58 -18.28 -24.20
N ILE A 21 5.99 -19.39 -23.75
CA ILE A 21 6.49 -20.22 -22.64
C ILE A 21 7.72 -21.03 -23.05
N PHE A 22 7.87 -21.37 -24.33
CA PHE A 22 8.92 -22.30 -24.77
C PHE A 22 10.31 -21.64 -24.96
N LEU A 23 10.38 -20.31 -25.07
CA LEU A 23 11.64 -19.60 -25.35
C LEU A 23 12.43 -19.19 -24.09
N LEU A 24 11.82 -19.19 -22.90
CA LEU A 24 12.50 -18.82 -21.64
C LEU A 24 13.10 -20.02 -20.89
N GLN A 25 12.82 -21.25 -21.31
CA GLN A 25 13.31 -22.48 -20.64
C GLN A 25 14.80 -22.80 -20.87
N LYS A 26 15.52 -22.08 -21.75
CA LYS A 26 16.89 -22.48 -22.16
C LYS A 26 18.06 -21.78 -21.48
N ASN A 27 17.87 -20.75 -20.65
CA ASN A 27 18.98 -20.09 -19.94
C ASN A 27 18.76 -20.15 -18.43
N GLY A 28 19.45 -21.10 -17.80
CA GLY A 28 19.19 -21.55 -16.44
C GLY A 28 19.23 -20.48 -15.36
N PHE A 29 18.26 -20.57 -14.44
CA PHE A 29 18.36 -20.02 -13.09
C PHE A 29 17.97 -21.09 -12.06
N SER A 30 18.66 -21.03 -10.94
CA SER A 30 18.91 -22.08 -9.96
C SER A 30 17.69 -22.49 -9.11
N ARG A 31 17.38 -23.79 -9.15
CA ARG A 31 17.21 -24.72 -8.01
C ARG A 31 16.64 -24.24 -6.66
N TYR A 32 15.63 -23.37 -6.60
CA TYR A 32 14.73 -23.23 -5.41
C TYR A 32 13.29 -22.81 -5.75
N GLY A 33 12.85 -22.91 -7.01
CA GLY A 33 11.51 -22.44 -7.46
C GLY A 33 10.40 -23.51 -7.55
N GLY A 34 10.57 -24.69 -6.96
CA GLY A 34 9.69 -25.85 -7.22
C GLY A 34 8.48 -26.03 -6.30
N VAL A 35 8.49 -25.41 -5.12
CA VAL A 35 7.48 -25.70 -4.06
C VAL A 35 6.42 -24.59 -3.96
N LEU A 36 6.79 -23.34 -4.23
CA LEU A 36 5.87 -22.18 -4.19
C LEU A 36 4.85 -22.17 -5.34
N TRP A 37 5.17 -22.77 -6.49
CA TRP A 37 4.26 -22.80 -7.64
C TRP A 37 2.99 -23.64 -7.40
N ARG A 38 3.04 -24.65 -6.51
CA ARG A 38 1.86 -25.50 -6.25
C ARG A 38 0.85 -24.90 -5.27
N ALA A 39 1.27 -23.96 -4.40
CA ALA A 39 0.36 -23.26 -3.49
C ALA A 39 -0.44 -22.17 -4.22
N GLY A 40 0.21 -21.43 -5.13
CA GLY A 40 -0.46 -20.43 -5.97
C GLY A 40 -1.56 -21.01 -6.85
N VAL A 41 -1.37 -22.23 -7.37
CA VAL A 41 -2.36 -22.91 -8.24
C VAL A 41 -3.65 -23.28 -7.50
N HIS A 42 -3.60 -23.61 -6.21
CA HIS A 42 -4.80 -23.95 -5.43
C HIS A 42 -5.61 -22.73 -4.98
N LEU A 43 -4.95 -21.59 -4.70
CA LEU A 43 -5.64 -20.32 -4.48
C LEU A 43 -6.27 -19.80 -5.78
N THR A 44 -5.59 -19.96 -6.93
CA THR A 44 -6.18 -19.61 -8.23
C THR A 44 -7.35 -20.50 -8.63
N GLN A 45 -7.39 -21.77 -8.23
CA GLN A 45 -8.51 -22.64 -8.61
C GLN A 45 -9.83 -22.23 -7.91
N ARG A 46 -9.78 -21.72 -6.66
CA ARG A 46 -10.96 -21.12 -5.99
C ARG A 46 -11.29 -19.74 -6.54
N ALA A 47 -10.29 -18.95 -6.93
CA ALA A 47 -10.50 -17.64 -7.57
C ALA A 47 -11.07 -17.74 -9.00
N MET A 48 -10.85 -18.87 -9.70
CA MET A 48 -11.39 -19.12 -11.04
C MET A 48 -12.85 -19.60 -11.01
N ASP A 49 -13.32 -20.19 -9.90
CA ASP A 49 -14.68 -20.70 -9.74
C ASP A 49 -15.60 -19.78 -8.89
N GLY A 50 -15.05 -18.77 -8.22
CA GLY A 50 -15.79 -17.91 -7.29
C GLY A 50 -15.50 -16.44 -7.52
N GLY A 51 -16.25 -15.80 -8.42
CA GLY A 51 -16.50 -14.37 -8.26
C GLY A 51 -17.07 -14.13 -6.86
N PHE A 52 -16.75 -12.98 -6.26
CA PHE A 52 -17.34 -12.57 -4.99
C PHE A 52 -18.84 -12.90 -4.95
N GLY A 53 -19.36 -13.35 -3.81
CA GLY A 53 -20.81 -13.32 -3.61
C GLY A 53 -21.30 -11.92 -4.00
N LEU A 54 -22.36 -11.84 -4.82
CA LEU A 54 -22.81 -10.58 -5.44
C LEU A 54 -22.85 -9.42 -4.43
N GLU A 55 -23.32 -9.70 -3.21
CA GLU A 55 -23.38 -8.76 -2.08
C GLU A 55 -22.00 -8.24 -1.63
N SER A 56 -21.02 -9.11 -1.38
CA SER A 56 -19.67 -8.71 -0.96
C SER A 56 -18.94 -7.93 -2.04
N GLY A 57 -19.11 -8.33 -3.31
CA GLY A 57 -18.53 -7.62 -4.45
C GLY A 57 -19.08 -6.20 -4.59
N GLU A 58 -20.40 -6.04 -4.52
CA GLU A 58 -21.04 -4.72 -4.54
C GLU A 58 -20.63 -3.87 -3.34
N PHE A 59 -20.51 -4.47 -2.15
CA PHE A 59 -20.01 -3.77 -0.97
C PHE A 59 -18.59 -3.25 -1.14
N LEU A 60 -17.65 -4.09 -1.60
CA LEU A 60 -16.25 -3.69 -1.76
C LEU A 60 -16.09 -2.58 -2.81
N GLU A 61 -16.89 -2.59 -3.88
CA GLU A 61 -16.91 -1.51 -4.88
C GLU A 61 -17.53 -0.20 -4.35
N ARG A 62 -18.53 -0.27 -3.46
CA ARG A 62 -19.01 0.92 -2.73
C ARG A 62 -17.94 1.44 -1.78
N LEU A 63 -17.36 0.57 -0.97
CA LEU A 63 -16.33 0.94 0.01
C LEU A 63 -15.11 1.56 -0.67
N LYS A 64 -14.69 1.03 -1.83
CA LYS A 64 -13.60 1.60 -2.63
C LYS A 64 -13.86 3.05 -3.02
N ARG A 65 -15.09 3.38 -3.44
CA ARG A 65 -15.46 4.77 -3.74
C ARG A 65 -15.39 5.67 -2.51
N GLU A 66 -15.78 5.17 -1.34
CA GLU A 66 -15.65 5.90 -0.08
C GLU A 66 -14.18 6.14 0.29
N VAL A 67 -13.33 5.12 0.17
CA VAL A 67 -11.88 5.23 0.43
C VAL A 67 -11.24 6.23 -0.51
N ILE A 68 -11.51 6.14 -1.82
CA ILE A 68 -10.93 7.06 -2.81
C ILE A 68 -11.42 8.50 -2.60
N GLY A 69 -12.65 8.69 -2.12
CA GLY A 69 -13.19 10.00 -1.77
C GLY A 69 -12.79 10.52 -0.39
N HIS A 70 -12.02 9.76 0.40
CA HIS A 70 -11.69 10.13 1.77
C HIS A 70 -10.69 11.31 1.82
N PRO A 71 -10.84 12.28 2.75
CA PRO A 71 -9.94 13.43 2.88
C PRO A 71 -8.45 13.08 3.01
N ALA A 72 -8.13 11.89 3.51
CA ALA A 72 -6.76 11.40 3.65
C ALA A 72 -5.99 11.34 2.32
N LEU A 73 -6.66 11.11 1.17
CA LEU A 73 -5.99 10.97 -0.13
C LEU A 73 -5.72 12.31 -0.82
N VAL A 74 -6.46 13.36 -0.44
CA VAL A 74 -6.34 14.73 -0.97
C VAL A 74 -5.90 15.70 0.14
N HIS A 75 -5.24 15.18 1.16
CA HIS A 75 -4.84 15.94 2.33
C HIS A 75 -3.88 17.08 1.93
N PRO A 76 -4.01 18.31 2.49
CA PRO A 76 -3.15 19.45 2.14
C PRO A 76 -1.64 19.16 2.24
N PHE A 77 -1.26 18.26 3.14
CA PHE A 77 0.13 17.77 3.24
C PHE A 77 0.60 17.11 1.94
N LEU A 78 -0.20 16.20 1.38
CA LEU A 78 0.19 15.44 0.19
C LEU A 78 0.23 16.33 -1.06
N GLU A 79 -0.69 17.29 -1.16
CA GLU A 79 -0.68 18.23 -2.29
C GLU A 79 0.54 19.14 -2.23
N ARG A 80 0.76 19.84 -1.11
CA ARG A 80 1.87 20.78 -0.95
C ARG A 80 3.24 20.08 -1.04
N PHE A 81 3.37 18.93 -0.38
CA PHE A 81 4.59 18.14 -0.42
C PHE A 81 4.84 17.60 -1.83
N GLY A 82 3.82 17.08 -2.51
CA GLY A 82 3.93 16.55 -3.88
C GLY A 82 4.26 17.61 -4.94
N GLU A 83 3.87 18.86 -4.71
CA GLU A 83 4.30 20.00 -5.53
C GLU A 83 5.81 20.31 -5.40
N GLY A 84 6.47 19.76 -4.38
CA GLY A 84 7.86 20.07 -4.04
C GLY A 84 8.01 21.35 -3.24
N ASP A 85 6.90 21.95 -2.77
CA ASP A 85 6.93 23.05 -1.82
C ASP A 85 7.24 22.50 -0.42
N VAL A 86 8.52 22.20 -0.19
CA VAL A 86 9.06 21.73 1.08
C VAL A 86 10.54 22.07 1.17
N SER A 87 10.99 22.54 2.34
CA SER A 87 12.40 22.82 2.60
C SER A 87 13.20 21.53 2.81
N GLU A 88 14.53 21.60 2.71
CA GLU A 88 15.42 20.48 3.04
C GLU A 88 15.20 19.96 4.48
N GLU A 89 15.06 20.86 5.45
CA GLU A 89 14.72 20.51 6.83
C GLU A 89 13.34 19.86 6.93
N GLY A 90 12.36 20.34 6.15
CA GLY A 90 11.03 19.74 6.05
C GLY A 90 11.07 18.31 5.50
N VAL A 91 11.89 18.05 4.47
CA VAL A 91 12.12 16.70 3.94
C VAL A 91 12.74 15.79 5.01
N ARG A 92 13.76 16.27 5.74
CA ARG A 92 14.38 15.50 6.84
C ARG A 92 13.36 15.19 7.95
N THR A 93 12.56 16.17 8.36
CA THR A 93 11.49 16.00 9.36
C THR A 93 10.46 14.97 8.92
N PHE A 94 9.95 15.07 7.68
CA PHE A 94 9.05 14.09 7.10
C PHE A 94 9.67 12.69 7.11
N ALA A 95 10.89 12.56 6.58
CA ALA A 95 11.56 11.27 6.43
C ALA A 95 11.71 10.55 7.78
N ILE A 96 12.16 11.27 8.81
CA ILE A 96 12.34 10.74 10.17
C ILE A 96 11.00 10.35 10.80
N GLN A 97 10.01 11.25 10.77
CA GLN A 97 8.75 11.02 11.45
C GLN A 97 7.92 9.95 10.76
N TYR A 98 7.83 9.95 9.44
CA TYR A 98 7.10 8.94 8.68
C TYR A 98 7.72 7.53 8.84
N TYR A 99 9.05 7.42 9.04
CA TYR A 99 9.68 6.14 9.37
C TYR A 99 9.10 5.47 10.61
N ARG A 100 8.60 6.26 11.58
CA ARG A 100 8.11 5.75 12.87
C ARG A 100 6.95 4.76 12.73
N HIS A 101 6.07 4.93 11.75
CA HIS A 101 5.02 3.94 11.48
C HIS A 101 5.47 2.87 10.46
N VAL A 102 6.26 3.23 9.44
CA VAL A 102 6.79 2.25 8.46
C VAL A 102 7.60 1.16 9.16
N ARG A 103 8.44 1.52 10.14
CA ARG A 103 9.26 0.56 10.89
C ARG A 103 8.46 -0.41 11.76
N VAL A 104 7.13 -0.27 11.85
CA VAL A 104 6.24 -1.15 12.62
C VAL A 104 5.10 -1.75 11.79
N SER A 105 4.86 -1.32 10.54
CA SER A 105 3.73 -1.74 9.70
C SER A 105 3.52 -3.26 9.66
N ARG A 106 4.58 -4.01 9.36
CA ARG A 106 4.54 -5.49 9.30
C ARG A 106 4.05 -6.18 10.58
N LEU A 107 4.18 -5.52 11.74
CA LEU A 107 3.73 -6.09 13.02
C LEU A 107 2.22 -6.02 13.17
N TYR A 108 1.54 -5.13 12.44
CA TYR A 108 0.08 -5.08 12.40
C TYR A 108 -0.48 -6.31 11.69
N LEU A 109 0.11 -6.70 10.56
CA LEU A 109 -0.24 -7.93 9.84
C LEU A 109 0.04 -9.16 10.70
N ALA A 110 1.22 -9.26 11.32
CA ALA A 110 1.53 -10.36 12.23
C ALA A 110 0.54 -10.45 13.40
N SER A 111 0.12 -9.30 13.94
CA SER A 111 -0.93 -9.23 14.98
C SER A 111 -2.28 -9.73 14.45
N LEU A 112 -2.68 -9.32 13.25
CA LEU A 112 -3.94 -9.74 12.64
C LEU A 112 -3.96 -11.24 12.38
N ILE A 113 -2.86 -11.80 11.85
CA ILE A 113 -2.70 -13.25 11.66
C ILE A 113 -2.92 -14.00 12.97
N SER A 114 -2.34 -13.51 14.07
CA SER A 114 -2.49 -14.16 15.38
C SER A 114 -3.95 -14.20 15.89
N ASN A 115 -4.81 -13.34 15.34
CA ASN A 115 -6.21 -13.22 15.70
C ASN A 115 -7.17 -13.98 14.75
N CYS A 116 -6.65 -14.63 13.71
CA CYS A 116 -7.46 -15.36 12.72
C CYS A 116 -7.98 -16.72 13.22
N GLY A 117 -7.64 -17.15 14.44
CA GLY A 117 -8.13 -18.39 15.03
C GLY A 117 -7.76 -19.63 14.20
N TYR A 118 -8.76 -20.39 13.74
CA TYR A 118 -8.59 -21.60 12.91
C TYR A 118 -8.79 -21.35 11.40
N ASP A 119 -8.93 -20.09 10.97
CA ASP A 119 -9.08 -19.76 9.55
C ASP A 119 -7.72 -19.79 8.82
N GLU A 120 -7.29 -20.99 8.42
CA GLU A 120 -6.05 -21.19 7.67
C GLU A 120 -6.03 -20.45 6.32
N PRO A 121 -7.12 -20.43 5.51
CA PRO A 121 -7.15 -19.62 4.29
C PRO A 121 -6.84 -18.13 4.51
N LEU A 122 -7.43 -17.49 5.51
CA LEU A 122 -7.14 -16.09 5.82
C LEU A 122 -5.69 -15.92 6.30
N GLN A 123 -5.21 -16.83 7.15
CA GLN A 123 -3.82 -16.81 7.61
C GLN A 123 -2.82 -16.88 6.45
N LEU A 124 -3.08 -17.74 5.46
CA LEU A 124 -2.21 -17.88 4.29
C LEU A 124 -2.19 -16.60 3.43
N ALA A 125 -3.35 -15.99 3.18
CA ALA A 125 -3.43 -14.74 2.43
C ALA A 125 -2.65 -13.60 3.13
N LEU A 126 -2.83 -13.46 4.45
CA LEU A 126 -2.10 -12.46 5.23
C LEU A 126 -0.60 -12.77 5.34
N ALA A 127 -0.23 -14.05 5.40
CA ALA A 127 1.17 -14.48 5.46
C ALA A 127 1.92 -14.22 4.15
N GLU A 128 1.25 -14.31 3.00
CA GLU A 128 1.81 -13.95 1.69
C GLU A 128 2.21 -12.47 1.67
N ILE A 129 1.31 -11.58 2.11
CA ILE A 129 1.60 -10.13 2.19
C ILE A 129 2.69 -9.86 3.24
N LEU A 130 2.64 -10.55 4.38
CA LEU A 130 3.67 -10.40 5.41
C LEU A 130 5.07 -10.84 4.91
N LEU A 131 5.14 -11.86 4.05
CA LEU A 131 6.40 -12.29 3.44
C LEU A 131 7.01 -11.19 2.58
N ASP A 132 6.19 -10.48 1.81
CA ASP A 132 6.60 -9.33 1.00
C ASP A 132 7.10 -8.16 1.88
N GLU A 133 6.39 -7.85 2.97
CA GLU A 133 6.81 -6.83 3.95
C GLU A 133 8.18 -7.16 4.60
N TYR A 134 8.51 -8.45 4.72
CA TYR A 134 9.81 -8.96 5.16
C TYR A 134 10.82 -9.17 4.01
N GLY A 135 10.54 -8.65 2.81
CA GLY A 135 11.43 -8.73 1.67
C GLY A 135 11.77 -10.17 1.29
N HIS A 136 10.79 -11.08 1.31
CA HIS A 136 10.99 -12.50 1.05
C HIS A 136 12.06 -13.15 1.96
N LEU A 137 12.13 -12.69 3.21
CA LEU A 137 13.13 -13.10 4.22
C LEU A 137 14.56 -12.65 3.92
N ASN A 138 14.76 -11.72 2.97
CA ASN A 138 16.01 -11.01 2.79
C ASN A 138 16.04 -9.77 3.73
N PRO A 139 16.93 -9.70 4.73
CA PRO A 139 16.97 -8.62 5.70
C PRO A 139 17.19 -7.22 5.06
N ASP A 140 17.85 -7.18 3.90
CA ASP A 140 18.11 -5.93 3.18
C ASP A 140 16.93 -5.46 2.33
N GLU A 141 15.92 -6.30 2.12
CA GLU A 141 14.75 -5.99 1.30
C GLU A 141 13.47 -5.79 2.12
N THR A 142 13.54 -5.95 3.45
CA THR A 142 12.41 -5.63 4.33
C THR A 142 11.99 -4.16 4.15
N HIS A 143 10.69 -3.85 4.23
CA HIS A 143 10.22 -2.47 4.12
C HIS A 143 10.95 -1.48 5.06
N PRO A 144 11.24 -1.83 6.34
CA PRO A 144 12.07 -0.99 7.19
C PRO A 144 13.52 -0.82 6.67
N ALA A 145 14.12 -1.85 6.05
CA ALA A 145 15.46 -1.74 5.47
C ALA A 145 15.48 -0.83 4.24
N LEU A 146 14.51 -0.98 3.33
CA LEU A 146 14.33 -0.08 2.19
C LEU A 146 14.18 1.38 2.65
N TYR A 147 13.37 1.61 3.69
CA TYR A 147 13.20 2.95 4.25
C TYR A 147 14.48 3.50 4.91
N ARG A 148 15.28 2.65 5.58
CA ARG A 148 16.59 3.08 6.09
C ARG A 148 17.57 3.44 4.96
N ARG A 149 17.49 2.79 3.79
CA ARG A 149 18.27 3.22 2.61
C ARG A 149 17.86 4.63 2.17
N PHE A 150 16.55 4.90 2.12
CA PHE A 150 16.03 6.25 1.85
C PHE A 150 16.56 7.28 2.84
N LEU A 151 16.53 7.01 4.15
CA LEU A 151 17.08 7.90 5.18
C LEU A 151 18.58 8.18 4.97
N ARG A 152 19.37 7.13 4.66
CA ARG A 152 20.80 7.28 4.40
C ARG A 152 21.10 8.07 3.12
N ALA A 153 20.24 7.97 2.10
CA ALA A 153 20.37 8.76 0.88
C ALA A 153 20.09 10.26 1.11
N LEU A 154 19.44 10.62 2.21
CA LEU A 154 19.26 11.99 2.70
C LEU A 154 20.38 12.43 3.68
N ASP A 155 21.45 11.64 3.79
CA ASP A 155 22.51 11.84 4.79
C ASP A 155 21.96 11.97 6.22
N ILE A 156 20.95 11.18 6.56
CA ILE A 156 20.42 11.07 7.93
C ILE A 156 21.03 9.83 8.59
N THR A 157 21.69 10.02 9.74
CA THR A 157 22.28 8.90 10.49
C THR A 157 21.27 8.22 11.43
N GLU A 158 21.65 7.05 11.96
CA GLU A 158 20.79 6.33 12.91
C GLU A 158 20.56 7.11 14.19
N GLU A 159 21.61 7.76 14.69
CA GLU A 159 21.52 8.64 15.84
C GLU A 159 20.55 9.79 15.58
N GLU A 160 20.58 10.38 14.38
CA GLU A 160 19.71 11.49 14.00
C GLU A 160 18.24 11.08 13.85
N TRP A 161 17.94 9.93 13.23
CA TRP A 161 16.54 9.50 13.12
C TRP A 161 16.00 8.88 14.40
N GLU A 162 16.84 8.40 15.33
CA GLU A 162 16.38 7.89 16.62
C GLU A 162 16.18 9.01 17.66
N ALA A 163 16.96 10.10 17.60
CA ALA A 163 16.96 11.13 18.64
C ALA A 163 15.62 11.86 18.87
N PRO A 164 14.84 12.27 17.85
CA PRO A 164 13.59 13.00 18.06
C PRO A 164 12.50 12.10 18.65
N ARG A 165 11.64 12.67 19.51
CA ARG A 165 10.41 11.95 19.92
C ARG A 165 9.50 11.74 18.71
N THR A 166 8.74 10.64 18.74
CA THR A 166 7.68 10.42 17.76
C THR A 166 6.59 11.46 17.96
N LEU A 167 6.05 12.00 16.86
CA LEU A 167 4.90 12.90 16.95
C LEU A 167 3.69 12.20 17.59
N PRO A 168 2.93 12.87 18.47
CA PRO A 168 1.78 12.24 19.13
C PRO A 168 0.73 11.75 18.13
N GLU A 169 0.58 12.41 16.99
CA GLU A 169 -0.32 11.97 15.91
C GLU A 169 0.13 10.66 15.26
N ILE A 170 1.44 10.43 15.16
CA ILE A 170 2.00 9.17 14.64
C ILE A 170 1.90 8.08 15.72
N GLU A 171 2.11 8.42 16.99
CA GLU A 171 1.87 7.48 18.09
C GLU A 171 0.40 7.05 18.14
N LEU A 172 -0.54 7.97 17.88
CA LEU A 172 -1.96 7.68 17.75
C LEU A 172 -2.22 6.76 16.57
N TYR A 173 -1.65 7.04 15.39
CA TYR A 173 -1.80 6.18 14.21
C TYR A 173 -1.33 4.75 14.48
N VAL A 174 -0.15 4.60 15.08
CA VAL A 174 0.43 3.29 15.46
C VAL A 174 -0.42 2.58 16.49
N SER A 175 -0.88 3.29 17.53
CA SER A 175 -1.73 2.72 18.59
C SER A 175 -3.07 2.28 18.03
N ARG A 176 -3.67 3.09 17.15
CA ARG A 176 -4.95 2.78 16.51
C ARG A 176 -4.88 1.52 15.65
N HIS A 177 -3.80 1.35 14.88
CA HIS A 177 -3.59 0.13 14.11
C HIS A 177 -3.42 -1.09 15.01
N ARG A 178 -2.66 -0.97 16.10
CA ARG A 178 -2.52 -2.06 17.08
C ARG A 178 -3.85 -2.44 17.71
N GLU A 179 -4.71 -1.47 18.04
CA GLU A 179 -6.05 -1.74 18.56
C GLU A 179 -6.88 -2.51 17.53
N LEU A 180 -6.99 -1.99 16.30
CA LEU A 180 -7.79 -2.59 15.23
C LEU A 180 -7.34 -4.02 14.90
N THR A 181 -6.04 -4.29 14.87
CA THR A 181 -5.50 -5.62 14.53
C THR A 181 -5.41 -6.58 15.70
N ARG A 182 -5.78 -6.14 16.90
CA ARG A 182 -5.88 -6.99 18.11
C ARG A 182 -7.31 -7.13 18.60
N ASP A 183 -8.25 -6.41 17.99
CA ASP A 183 -9.66 -6.50 18.35
C ASP A 183 -10.16 -7.92 18.08
N PRO A 184 -10.90 -8.56 19.02
CA PRO A 184 -11.46 -9.89 18.81
C PRO A 184 -12.31 -10.02 17.54
N ASP A 185 -12.90 -8.92 17.05
CA ASP A 185 -13.56 -8.88 15.75
C ASP A 185 -12.55 -8.61 14.62
N VAL A 186 -12.02 -9.69 14.04
CA VAL A 186 -11.00 -9.67 12.97
C VAL A 186 -11.36 -8.75 11.80
N ARG A 187 -12.66 -8.53 11.55
CA ARG A 187 -13.17 -7.70 10.45
C ARG A 187 -12.73 -6.24 10.55
N LEU A 188 -12.52 -5.73 11.76
CA LEU A 188 -11.99 -4.38 11.99
C LEU A 188 -10.54 -4.28 11.50
N GLY A 189 -9.69 -5.25 11.86
CA GLY A 189 -8.31 -5.32 11.41
C GLY A 189 -8.19 -5.54 9.90
N LEU A 190 -9.08 -6.37 9.33
CA LEU A 190 -9.17 -6.59 7.88
C LEU A 190 -9.54 -5.30 7.14
N GLY A 191 -10.51 -4.53 7.64
CA GLY A 191 -10.84 -3.21 7.10
C GLY A 191 -9.67 -2.23 7.13
N ALA A 192 -8.90 -2.26 8.22
CA ALA A 192 -7.78 -1.35 8.44
C ALA A 192 -6.55 -1.68 7.57
N LEU A 193 -6.23 -2.97 7.40
CA LEU A 193 -5.05 -3.43 6.66
C LEU A 193 -5.33 -3.76 5.20
N GLY A 194 -6.60 -4.00 4.82
CA GLY A 194 -6.99 -4.19 3.43
C GLY A 194 -7.41 -2.86 2.79
N PRO A 195 -8.71 -2.54 2.71
CA PRO A 195 -9.21 -1.34 2.02
C PRO A 195 -8.48 -0.03 2.35
N ALA A 196 -8.15 0.21 3.63
CA ALA A 196 -7.52 1.47 4.08
C ALA A 196 -6.00 1.54 3.90
N SER A 197 -5.35 0.46 3.49
CA SER A 197 -3.93 0.42 3.13
C SER A 197 -3.77 0.23 1.63
N GLU A 198 -4.35 -0.82 1.07
CA GLU A 198 -4.04 -1.28 -0.29
C GLU A 198 -4.57 -0.35 -1.39
N TRP A 199 -5.70 0.32 -1.17
CA TRP A 199 -6.23 1.29 -2.14
C TRP A 199 -5.61 2.69 -2.05
N PRO A 200 -5.39 3.29 -0.86
CA PRO A 200 -4.83 4.64 -0.78
C PRO A 200 -3.30 4.70 -0.87
N VAL A 201 -2.55 3.64 -0.53
CA VAL A 201 -1.08 3.71 -0.53
C VAL A 201 -0.51 4.05 -1.90
N PRO A 202 -0.94 3.45 -3.03
CA PRO A 202 -0.39 3.81 -4.34
C PRO A 202 -0.52 5.30 -4.69
N PRO A 203 -1.71 5.93 -4.68
CA PRO A 203 -1.81 7.36 -4.99
C PRO A 203 -1.09 8.26 -3.98
N ILE A 204 -1.04 7.90 -2.69
CA ILE A 204 -0.28 8.64 -1.67
C ILE A 204 1.22 8.57 -1.98
N TYR A 205 1.75 7.38 -2.27
CA TYR A 205 3.18 7.18 -2.51
C TYR A 205 3.64 7.80 -3.82
N VAL A 206 2.77 7.91 -4.83
CA VAL A 206 3.05 8.73 -6.02
C VAL A 206 3.31 10.18 -5.62
N LYS A 207 2.41 10.82 -4.86
CA LYS A 207 2.57 12.23 -4.42
C LYS A 207 3.84 12.41 -3.58
N LEU A 208 4.10 11.52 -2.62
CA LEU A 208 5.30 11.57 -1.79
C LEU A 208 6.58 11.41 -2.62
N SER A 209 6.61 10.46 -3.56
CA SER A 209 7.76 10.23 -4.44
C SER A 209 8.03 11.44 -5.34
N GLU A 210 6.99 12.07 -5.89
CA GLU A 210 7.11 13.28 -6.70
C GLU A 210 7.69 14.44 -5.88
N GLY A 211 7.18 14.66 -4.67
CA GLY A 211 7.69 15.68 -3.75
C GLY A 211 9.16 15.48 -3.41
N LEU A 212 9.56 14.26 -3.04
CA LEU A 212 10.95 13.92 -2.71
C LEU A 212 11.90 14.11 -3.90
N LYS A 213 11.47 13.74 -5.12
CA LYS A 213 12.28 13.97 -6.34
C LYS A 213 12.50 15.45 -6.61
N LYS A 214 11.45 16.27 -6.48
CA LYS A 214 11.52 17.71 -6.73
C LYS A 214 12.35 18.44 -5.68
N ALA A 215 12.17 18.11 -4.40
CA ALA A 215 12.77 18.85 -3.29
C ALA A 215 14.19 18.42 -2.96
N ALA A 216 14.51 17.12 -3.06
CA ALA A 216 15.80 16.58 -2.61
C ALA A 216 16.67 16.01 -3.74
N GLY A 217 16.17 15.97 -4.98
CA GLY A 217 16.94 15.47 -6.14
C GLY A 217 17.40 14.02 -5.99
N LEU A 218 16.73 13.23 -5.16
CA LEU A 218 17.13 11.86 -4.85
C LEU A 218 17.07 10.96 -6.09
N PRO A 219 18.01 10.03 -6.23
CA PRO A 219 17.99 9.09 -7.33
C PRO A 219 16.88 8.05 -7.12
N SER A 220 16.44 7.39 -8.19
CA SER A 220 15.24 6.56 -8.16
C SER A 220 15.36 5.34 -7.24
N GLU A 221 16.56 4.79 -7.09
CA GLU A 221 16.88 3.69 -6.19
C GLU A 221 16.72 4.06 -4.70
N ALA A 222 16.93 5.33 -4.33
CA ALA A 222 16.71 5.79 -2.97
C ALA A 222 15.23 5.87 -2.62
N LEU A 223 14.36 5.87 -3.63
CA LEU A 223 12.90 5.97 -3.49
C LEU A 223 12.20 4.63 -3.71
N GLU A 224 12.95 3.52 -3.74
CA GLU A 224 12.45 2.17 -4.00
C GLU A 224 11.28 1.81 -3.09
N ILE A 225 11.34 2.15 -1.80
CA ILE A 225 10.23 1.91 -0.86
C ILE A 225 8.92 2.56 -1.32
N PHE A 226 8.99 3.70 -2.01
CA PHE A 226 7.80 4.40 -2.52
C PHE A 226 7.35 3.87 -3.88
N THR A 227 8.30 3.56 -4.76
CA THR A 227 8.00 3.15 -6.14
C THR A 227 7.56 1.69 -6.24
N SER A 228 8.07 0.79 -5.39
CA SER A 228 7.71 -0.64 -5.41
C SER A 228 6.24 -0.87 -5.04
N HIS A 229 5.71 -0.09 -4.08
CA HIS A 229 4.31 -0.17 -3.63
C HIS A 229 3.31 0.18 -4.74
N VAL A 230 3.68 0.97 -5.75
CA VAL A 230 2.78 1.26 -6.88
C VAL A 230 2.39 -0.02 -7.64
N THR A 231 3.30 -0.99 -7.74
CA THR A 231 3.04 -2.27 -8.42
C THR A 231 2.68 -3.41 -7.45
N MET A 232 3.28 -3.45 -6.26
CA MET A 232 3.02 -4.52 -5.28
C MET A 232 1.58 -4.42 -4.73
N ASP A 233 1.10 -3.21 -4.46
CA ASP A 233 -0.19 -3.00 -3.81
C ASP A 233 -1.37 -3.37 -4.71
N VAL A 234 -1.21 -3.46 -6.05
CA VAL A 234 -2.26 -4.00 -6.92
C VAL A 234 -2.48 -5.49 -6.64
N THR A 235 -1.39 -6.22 -6.40
CA THR A 235 -1.45 -7.65 -6.06
C THR A 235 -1.95 -7.84 -4.64
N HIS A 236 -1.44 -7.05 -3.67
CA HIS A 236 -1.90 -7.08 -2.29
C HIS A 236 -3.38 -6.70 -2.16
N ALA A 237 -3.83 -5.65 -2.87
CA ALA A 237 -5.24 -5.28 -2.92
C ALA A 237 -6.11 -6.45 -3.37
N ARG A 238 -5.71 -7.17 -4.42
CA ARG A 238 -6.44 -8.36 -4.88
C ARG A 238 -6.48 -9.44 -3.81
N ILE A 239 -5.33 -9.83 -3.26
CA ILE A 239 -5.22 -10.85 -2.21
C ILE A 239 -6.09 -10.48 -1.00
N MET A 240 -6.00 -9.23 -0.52
CA MET A 240 -6.78 -8.75 0.62
C MET A 240 -8.28 -8.72 0.33
N MET A 241 -8.72 -8.24 -0.83
CA MET A 241 -10.15 -8.17 -1.15
C MET A 241 -10.75 -9.56 -1.33
N ASP A 242 -10.02 -10.48 -1.96
CA ASP A 242 -10.38 -11.90 -2.08
C ASP A 242 -10.51 -12.53 -0.68
N ALA A 243 -9.57 -12.25 0.23
CA ALA A 243 -9.59 -12.76 1.61
C ALA A 243 -10.71 -12.14 2.48
N ILE A 244 -11.11 -10.90 2.21
CA ILE A 244 -12.12 -10.16 2.98
C ILE A 244 -13.55 -10.51 2.57
N ALA A 245 -13.78 -10.88 1.31
CA ALA A 245 -15.13 -11.08 0.81
C ALA A 245 -16.02 -12.06 1.60
N PRO A 246 -15.50 -13.20 2.13
CA PRO A 246 -16.28 -14.09 3.00
C PRO A 246 -16.71 -13.45 4.32
N TYR A 247 -16.02 -12.39 4.75
CA TYR A 247 -16.28 -11.66 6.00
C TYR A 247 -17.24 -10.48 5.82
N ALA A 248 -17.71 -10.24 4.59
CA ALA A 248 -18.56 -9.11 4.22
C ALA A 248 -19.86 -9.57 3.51
N GLU A 249 -20.28 -10.82 3.72
CA GLU A 249 -21.48 -11.40 3.10
C GLU A 249 -22.79 -10.87 3.72
N ASP A 250 -22.75 -10.41 4.97
CA ASP A 250 -23.90 -9.84 5.69
C ASP A 250 -23.68 -8.37 6.11
N GLU A 251 -24.75 -7.69 6.49
CA GLU A 251 -24.72 -6.27 6.89
C GLU A 251 -23.81 -6.00 8.09
N GLU A 252 -23.64 -6.96 9.00
CA GLU A 252 -22.76 -6.80 10.14
C GLU A 252 -21.29 -6.85 9.72
N GLY A 253 -20.94 -7.83 8.90
CA GLY A 253 -19.62 -7.98 8.33
C GLY A 253 -19.21 -6.76 7.52
N GLN A 254 -20.10 -6.31 6.63
CA GLN A 254 -19.90 -5.08 5.84
C GLN A 254 -19.66 -3.87 6.73
N ARG A 255 -20.48 -3.67 7.76
CA ARG A 255 -20.30 -2.58 8.72
C ARG A 255 -18.96 -2.66 9.43
N LYS A 256 -18.56 -3.84 9.93
CA LYS A 256 -17.30 -3.99 10.68
C LYS A 256 -16.07 -3.78 9.81
N VAL A 257 -16.05 -4.29 8.59
CA VAL A 257 -14.98 -4.02 7.63
C VAL A 257 -14.91 -2.52 7.35
N ARG A 258 -16.05 -1.89 7.05
CA ARG A 258 -16.11 -0.44 6.80
C ARG A 258 -15.64 0.38 8.01
N ASP A 259 -16.05 0.03 9.23
CA ASP A 259 -15.67 0.74 10.45
C ASP A 259 -14.15 0.68 10.68
N GLY A 260 -13.54 -0.50 10.46
CA GLY A 260 -12.08 -0.65 10.51
C GLY A 260 -11.36 0.17 9.45
N THR A 261 -11.90 0.19 8.23
CA THR A 261 -11.39 1.01 7.12
C THR A 261 -11.43 2.51 7.46
N MET A 262 -12.59 3.03 7.88
CA MET A 262 -12.76 4.45 8.18
C MET A 262 -11.90 4.86 9.37
N ALA A 263 -11.84 4.04 10.43
CA ALA A 263 -10.99 4.31 11.59
C ALA A 263 -9.50 4.41 11.24
N SER A 264 -9.01 3.61 10.30
CA SER A 264 -7.62 3.69 9.80
C SER A 264 -7.39 4.96 8.99
N LEU A 265 -8.32 5.31 8.09
CA LEU A 265 -8.23 6.51 7.26
C LEU A 265 -8.34 7.81 8.07
N ASP A 266 -9.21 7.84 9.08
CA ASP A 266 -9.34 8.97 10.01
C ASP A 266 -8.05 9.17 10.81
N ALA A 267 -7.47 8.09 11.33
CA ALA A 267 -6.18 8.14 12.00
C ALA A 267 -5.06 8.64 11.05
N ARG A 268 -5.15 8.29 9.76
CA ARG A 268 -4.21 8.79 8.74
C ARG A 268 -4.34 10.29 8.53
N CYS A 269 -5.55 10.86 8.50
CA CYS A 269 -5.73 12.31 8.46
C CYS A 269 -5.01 12.99 9.63
N VAL A 270 -5.21 12.49 10.86
CA VAL A 270 -4.54 13.03 12.06
C VAL A 270 -3.02 12.92 11.93
N MET A 271 -2.51 11.78 11.43
CA MET A 271 -1.08 11.61 11.16
C MET A 271 -0.55 12.67 10.18
N LEU A 272 -1.30 12.95 9.11
CA LEU A 272 -0.94 13.92 8.09
C LEU A 272 -1.04 15.37 8.60
N ASP A 273 -1.96 15.67 9.51
CA ASP A 273 -2.02 16.96 10.23
C ASP A 273 -0.75 17.18 11.07
N GLY A 274 -0.33 16.15 11.81
CA GLY A 274 0.89 16.18 12.61
C GLY A 274 2.14 16.40 11.75
N LEU A 275 2.22 15.70 10.61
CA LEU A 275 3.30 15.88 9.63
C LEU A 275 3.28 17.28 9.02
N TYR A 276 2.11 17.80 8.62
CA TYR A 276 1.98 19.16 8.08
C TYR A 276 2.54 20.19 9.06
N ARG A 277 2.11 20.12 10.32
CA ARG A 277 2.59 21.02 11.37
C ARG A 277 4.09 20.93 11.58
N ALA A 278 4.63 19.71 11.63
CA ALA A 278 6.06 19.50 11.87
C ALA A 278 6.93 19.96 10.68
N VAL A 279 6.45 19.77 9.46
CA VAL A 279 7.19 20.10 8.22
C VAL A 279 7.09 21.58 7.86
N TYR A 280 5.93 22.20 8.06
CA TYR A 280 5.66 23.58 7.62
C TYR A 280 5.63 24.62 8.75
N GLY A 281 5.62 24.17 10.01
CA GLY A 281 5.58 25.08 11.17
C GLY A 281 4.22 25.77 11.38
N GLU A 282 3.17 25.31 10.71
CA GLU A 282 1.82 25.88 10.76
C GLU A 282 0.75 24.76 10.73
N PRO A 283 -0.47 24.96 11.24
CA PRO A 283 -1.50 23.94 11.18
C PRO A 283 -1.93 23.66 9.74
N ALA A 284 -2.32 22.41 9.46
CA ALA A 284 -2.93 22.07 8.17
C ALA A 284 -4.19 22.92 7.94
N PRO A 285 -4.39 23.46 6.73
CA PRO A 285 -5.60 24.18 6.42
C PRO A 285 -6.79 23.22 6.51
N LEU A 286 -7.92 23.71 7.02
CA LEU A 286 -9.16 22.93 7.02
C LEU A 286 -9.51 22.55 5.58
N PRO A 287 -10.07 21.35 5.34
CA PRO A 287 -10.57 20.98 4.03
C PRO A 287 -11.51 22.09 3.56
N SER A 288 -11.20 22.73 2.43
CA SER A 288 -12.12 23.66 1.81
C SER A 288 -13.39 22.86 1.50
N GLY A 289 -14.45 23.09 2.29
CA GLY A 289 -15.78 22.59 1.96
C GLY A 289 -16.15 23.06 0.54
N PRO A 290 -17.12 22.39 -0.12
CA PRO A 290 -17.58 22.87 -1.42
C PRO A 290 -17.90 24.36 -1.28
N ALA A 291 -17.27 25.18 -2.10
CA ALA A 291 -17.51 26.61 -2.12
C ALA A 291 -19.01 26.81 -2.25
N VAL A 292 -19.67 27.23 -1.16
CA VAL A 292 -21.06 27.64 -1.22
C VAL A 292 -21.02 28.87 -2.11
N GLY A 293 -21.38 28.68 -3.37
CA GLY A 293 -21.38 29.73 -4.36
C GLY A 293 -22.14 30.90 -3.78
N ALA A 294 -21.43 32.03 -3.66
CA ALA A 294 -22.07 33.32 -3.47
C ALA A 294 -23.00 33.51 -4.67
N ALA A 295 -24.28 33.16 -4.48
CA ALA A 295 -25.35 33.61 -5.33
C ALA A 295 -25.46 35.12 -5.09
N ASN A 296 -24.66 35.88 -5.84
CA ASN A 296 -24.82 37.31 -5.95
C ASN A 296 -26.12 37.59 -6.71
N SER A 297 -27.02 38.26 -5.99
CA SER A 297 -27.97 39.31 -6.44
C SER A 297 -28.88 39.02 -7.63
#